data_AF-A0A0N7I7E4-F1
#
_entry.id   AF-A0A0N7I7E4-F1
#
_cell.length_a   1.000
_cell.length_b   1.000
_cell.length_c   1.000
_cell.angle_alpha   90.00
_cell.angle_beta   90.00
_cell.angle_gamma   90.00
#
_symmetry.space_group_name_H-M   'P 1'
#
loop_
_entity.id
_entity.type
_entity.pdbx_description
1 polymer ?
#
loop_
_entity_poly.entity_id
_entity_poly.type
_entity_poly.pdbx_seq_one_letter_code
_entity_poly.pdbx_strand_id
1 'polypeptide(L)'
;MTVPVFLHGALATHRRGRILQEALAATATSELPGSRAAVLAFADGFQGADDGEQARLVEWTRAPGHLLLLLPPFAVAPSERPVSWRAERMESAPRGGEGLATVLAPEVSYRLTGRLQAPAMPGATWSDLSVCVGAYRLHPAAGLFAVTCLPLWSLAVLDVPAELQSWLGNLVALTGETQAAPTPATASLQPDHYGFLVFLLSRPFTDEEEVVAALRSSPVFRFSTEKARALLTELRKQGLVLGVTPTADAYDLVMQSPYAPYVSALREGSSR
;
A
#
# COMPACT_ATOMS: atom_id res chain seq x y z
N MET A 1 6.66 -10.88 -10.12
CA MET A 1 5.26 -11.21 -9.76
C MET A 1 4.35 -10.27 -10.54
N THR A 2 3.32 -10.78 -11.20
CA THR A 2 2.35 -9.96 -11.93
C THR A 2 1.43 -9.26 -10.93
N VAL A 3 1.25 -7.95 -11.08
CA VAL A 3 0.32 -7.18 -10.23
C VAL A 3 -1.11 -7.47 -10.69
N PRO A 4 -2.04 -7.79 -9.78
CA PRO A 4 -3.41 -8.10 -10.15
C PRO A 4 -4.09 -6.87 -10.76
N VAL A 5 -4.82 -7.10 -11.85
CA VAL A 5 -5.53 -6.05 -12.60
C VAL A 5 -7.01 -6.20 -12.35
N PHE A 6 -7.66 -5.10 -11.96
CA PHE A 6 -9.08 -5.04 -11.69
C PHE A 6 -9.77 -4.00 -12.57
N LEU A 7 -10.99 -4.30 -13.01
CA LEU A 7 -11.85 -3.37 -13.73
C LEU A 7 -12.93 -2.86 -12.79
N HIS A 8 -13.06 -1.54 -12.66
CA HIS A 8 -13.99 -0.89 -11.73
C HIS A 8 -15.04 -0.04 -12.47
N GLY A 9 -16.17 0.18 -11.79
CA GLY A 9 -17.28 0.99 -12.31
C GLY A 9 -17.87 0.44 -13.61
N ALA A 10 -18.31 1.33 -14.50
CA ALA A 10 -18.92 0.93 -15.77
C ALA A 10 -17.99 0.09 -16.66
N LEU A 11 -16.66 0.23 -16.54
CA LEU A 11 -15.71 -0.57 -17.31
C LEU A 11 -15.83 -2.07 -16.98
N ALA A 12 -16.16 -2.42 -15.73
CA ALA A 12 -16.22 -3.79 -15.24
C ALA A 12 -17.26 -4.67 -15.98
N THR A 13 -18.33 -4.04 -16.49
CA THR A 13 -19.45 -4.74 -17.16
C THR A 13 -19.54 -4.42 -18.67
N HIS A 14 -18.76 -3.45 -19.15
CA HIS A 14 -18.80 -2.97 -20.53
C HIS A 14 -18.08 -3.91 -21.51
N ARG A 15 -18.48 -3.90 -22.79
CA ARG A 15 -17.84 -4.70 -23.86
C ARG A 15 -16.32 -4.48 -23.97
N ARG A 16 -15.87 -3.23 -23.77
CA ARG A 16 -14.44 -2.87 -23.76
C ARG A 16 -13.70 -3.46 -22.56
N GLY A 17 -14.40 -3.62 -21.44
CA GLY A 17 -13.87 -4.30 -20.27
C GLY A 17 -13.59 -5.76 -20.55
N ARG A 18 -14.49 -6.47 -21.24
CA ARG A 18 -14.29 -7.89 -21.60
C ARG A 18 -13.01 -8.13 -22.39
N ILE A 19 -12.70 -7.23 -23.33
CA ILE A 19 -11.44 -7.26 -24.09
C ILE A 19 -10.23 -7.18 -23.14
N LEU A 20 -10.29 -6.27 -22.16
CA LEU A 20 -9.22 -6.13 -21.16
C LEU A 20 -9.16 -7.30 -20.18
N GLN A 21 -10.28 -7.95 -19.86
CA GLN A 21 -10.31 -9.18 -19.06
C GLN A 21 -9.52 -10.29 -19.75
N GLU A 22 -9.70 -10.45 -21.07
CA GLU A 22 -8.97 -11.44 -21.86
C GLU A 22 -7.49 -11.07 -22.00
N ALA A 23 -7.18 -9.82 -22.36
CA ALA A 23 -5.81 -9.39 -22.65
C ALA A 23 -4.90 -9.30 -21.41
N LEU A 24 -5.47 -8.94 -20.25
CA LEU A 24 -4.73 -8.66 -19.02
C LEU A 24 -5.04 -9.64 -17.88
N ALA A 25 -5.85 -10.67 -18.13
CA ALA A 25 -6.43 -11.50 -17.07
C ALA A 25 -7.11 -10.66 -15.96
N ALA A 26 -7.73 -9.55 -16.35
CA ALA A 26 -8.31 -8.59 -15.41
C ALA A 26 -9.61 -9.12 -14.78
N THR A 27 -9.84 -8.78 -13.52
CA THR A 27 -11.04 -9.20 -12.76
C THR A 27 -11.99 -8.03 -12.56
N ALA A 28 -13.29 -8.20 -12.84
CA ALA A 28 -14.28 -7.18 -12.51
C ALA A 28 -14.43 -7.02 -10.99
N THR A 29 -14.51 -5.78 -10.50
CA THR A 29 -14.70 -5.50 -9.07
C THR A 29 -15.62 -4.30 -8.85
N SER A 30 -16.40 -4.34 -7.78
CA SER A 30 -17.13 -3.20 -7.20
C SER A 30 -16.39 -2.58 -6.02
N GLU A 31 -15.35 -3.25 -5.50
CA GLU A 31 -14.59 -2.83 -4.33
C GLU A 31 -13.13 -2.56 -4.70
N LEU A 32 -12.51 -1.63 -3.98
CA LEU A 32 -11.10 -1.32 -4.17
C LEU A 32 -10.24 -2.33 -3.37
N PRO A 33 -9.27 -3.01 -4.01
CA PRO A 33 -8.41 -3.96 -3.31
C PRO A 33 -7.60 -3.31 -2.19
N GLY A 34 -7.43 -4.01 -1.07
CA GLY A 34 -6.58 -3.56 0.03
C GLY A 34 -5.08 -3.86 -0.15
N SER A 35 -4.72 -4.63 -1.19
CA SER A 35 -3.35 -5.03 -1.52
C SER A 35 -2.90 -4.40 -2.84
N ARG A 36 -1.59 -4.51 -3.13
CA ARG A 36 -0.97 -4.05 -4.38
C ARG A 36 -1.79 -4.48 -5.60
N ALA A 37 -2.31 -3.51 -6.35
CA ALA A 37 -3.20 -3.75 -7.47
C ALA A 37 -3.20 -2.60 -8.49
N ALA A 38 -3.54 -2.93 -9.74
CA ALA A 38 -3.89 -1.96 -10.76
C ALA A 38 -5.42 -1.98 -10.96
N VAL A 39 -6.07 -0.84 -10.78
CA VAL A 39 -7.50 -0.63 -11.00
C VAL A 39 -7.68 0.22 -12.25
N LEU A 40 -8.42 -0.29 -13.22
CA LEU A 40 -8.76 0.39 -14.47
C LEU A 40 -10.23 0.80 -14.42
N ALA A 41 -10.53 2.03 -14.82
CA ALA A 41 -11.89 2.54 -14.90
C ALA A 41 -12.06 3.48 -16.10
N PHE A 42 -13.29 3.73 -16.52
CA PHE A 42 -13.55 4.81 -17.47
C PHE A 42 -13.38 6.18 -16.82
N ALA A 43 -12.77 7.11 -17.55
CA ALA A 43 -12.49 8.44 -17.09
C ALA A 43 -13.77 9.27 -16.95
N ASP A 44 -14.74 9.12 -17.86
CA ASP A 44 -16.05 9.78 -17.74
C ASP A 44 -16.81 9.38 -16.47
N GLY A 45 -16.70 8.11 -16.07
CA GLY A 45 -17.23 7.61 -14.81
C GLY A 45 -16.60 8.27 -13.59
N PHE A 46 -15.29 8.51 -13.62
CA PHE A 46 -14.61 9.28 -12.56
C PHE A 46 -15.00 10.76 -12.59
N GLN A 47 -14.99 11.40 -13.77
CA GLN A 47 -15.31 12.82 -13.95
C GLN A 47 -16.76 13.16 -13.55
N GLY A 48 -17.69 12.23 -13.78
CA GLY A 48 -19.11 12.40 -13.45
C GLY A 48 -19.49 11.91 -12.04
N ALA A 49 -18.56 11.29 -11.30
CA ALA A 49 -18.81 10.86 -9.94
C ALA A 49 -18.87 12.07 -8.98
N ASP A 50 -19.55 11.91 -7.85
CA ASP A 50 -19.55 12.93 -6.81
C ASP A 50 -18.16 13.12 -6.17
N ASP A 51 -17.99 14.22 -5.45
CA ASP A 51 -16.73 14.58 -4.81
C ASP A 51 -16.22 13.51 -3.83
N GLY A 52 -17.13 12.77 -3.20
CA GLY A 52 -16.80 11.72 -2.23
C GLY A 52 -16.17 10.52 -2.92
N GLU A 53 -16.76 10.06 -4.02
CA GLU A 53 -16.25 8.93 -4.79
C GLU A 53 -14.94 9.27 -5.50
N GLN A 54 -14.83 10.48 -6.08
CA GLN A 54 -13.55 10.94 -6.65
C GLN A 54 -12.46 11.00 -5.58
N ALA A 55 -12.78 11.52 -4.39
CA ALA A 55 -11.85 11.56 -3.26
C ALA A 55 -11.44 10.16 -2.81
N ARG A 56 -12.40 9.22 -2.71
CA ARG A 56 -12.14 7.81 -2.32
C ARG A 56 -11.16 7.14 -3.27
N LEU A 57 -11.38 7.28 -4.57
CA LEU A 57 -10.53 6.70 -5.61
C LEU A 57 -9.13 7.31 -5.61
N VAL A 58 -9.02 8.63 -5.44
CA VAL A 58 -7.73 9.31 -5.33
C VAL A 58 -7.00 8.92 -4.04
N GLU A 59 -7.70 8.85 -2.90
CA GLU A 59 -7.11 8.45 -1.62
C GLU A 59 -6.53 7.04 -1.68
N TRP A 60 -7.22 6.13 -2.36
CA TRP A 60 -6.74 4.77 -2.57
C TRP A 60 -5.38 4.72 -3.29
N THR A 61 -5.10 5.66 -4.20
CA THR A 61 -3.79 5.74 -4.89
C THR A 61 -2.66 6.26 -4.01
N ARG A 62 -2.92 6.71 -2.78
CA ARG A 62 -1.85 7.15 -1.88
C ARG A 62 -1.05 5.99 -1.30
N ALA A 63 -1.66 4.82 -1.18
CA ALA A 63 -0.97 3.63 -0.69
C ALA A 63 0.05 3.12 -1.73
N PRO A 64 1.25 2.70 -1.30
CA PRO A 64 2.25 2.12 -2.20
C PRO A 64 1.71 0.90 -2.95
N GLY A 65 2.15 0.71 -4.20
CA GLY A 65 1.73 -0.41 -5.04
C GLY A 65 0.36 -0.25 -5.71
N HIS A 66 -0.40 0.81 -5.39
CA HIS A 66 -1.72 1.02 -6.00
C HIS A 66 -1.60 1.87 -7.27
N LEU A 67 -2.16 1.38 -8.38
CA LEU A 67 -2.29 2.12 -9.63
C LEU A 67 -3.77 2.29 -9.94
N LEU A 68 -4.26 3.53 -10.04
CA LEU A 68 -5.56 3.82 -10.68
C LEU A 68 -5.29 4.35 -12.09
N LEU A 69 -5.81 3.67 -13.10
CA LEU A 69 -5.66 4.06 -14.50
C LEU A 69 -7.03 4.37 -15.12
N LEU A 70 -7.24 5.65 -15.45
CA LEU A 70 -8.44 6.11 -16.14
C LEU A 70 -8.24 6.02 -17.66
N LEU A 71 -9.20 5.37 -18.31
CA LEU A 71 -9.21 5.14 -19.76
C LEU A 71 -10.34 5.93 -20.44
N PRO A 72 -10.28 6.20 -21.76
CA PRO A 72 -11.41 6.80 -22.45
C PRO A 72 -12.67 5.89 -22.35
N PRO A 73 -13.88 6.43 -22.50
CA PRO A 73 -14.19 7.79 -22.91
C PRO A 73 -14.01 8.80 -21.77
N PHE A 74 -13.98 10.08 -22.15
CA PHE A 74 -13.89 11.21 -21.24
C PHE A 74 -15.14 12.07 -21.32
N ALA A 75 -15.54 12.64 -20.19
CA ALA A 75 -16.49 13.73 -20.15
C ALA A 75 -15.87 15.02 -20.69
N VAL A 76 -16.70 15.91 -21.24
CA VAL A 76 -16.28 17.23 -21.77
C VAL A 76 -15.83 18.18 -20.65
N ALA A 77 -16.36 17.99 -19.45
CA ALA A 77 -16.02 18.80 -18.29
C ALA A 77 -14.60 18.50 -17.79
N PRO A 78 -13.85 19.52 -17.30
CA PRO A 78 -12.59 19.29 -16.61
C PRO A 78 -12.80 18.49 -15.32
N SER A 79 -11.74 17.85 -14.85
CA SER A 79 -11.66 17.25 -13.52
C SER A 79 -10.66 18.04 -12.67
N GLU A 80 -11.03 18.36 -11.44
CA GLU A 80 -10.15 19.09 -10.52
C GLU A 80 -9.30 18.17 -9.62
N ARG A 81 -9.63 16.87 -9.58
CA ARG A 81 -8.93 15.85 -8.78
C ARG A 81 -8.11 14.89 -9.63
N PRO A 82 -6.96 14.40 -9.11
CA PRO A 82 -6.25 14.90 -7.93
C PRO A 82 -5.63 16.29 -8.15
N VAL A 83 -5.48 16.69 -9.41
CA VAL A 83 -5.08 18.02 -9.89
C VAL A 83 -5.97 18.38 -11.08
N SER A 84 -6.02 19.65 -11.47
CA SER A 84 -6.81 20.06 -12.65
C SER A 84 -6.30 19.42 -13.93
N TRP A 85 -7.16 18.68 -14.64
CA TRP A 85 -6.90 18.08 -15.95
C TRP A 85 -8.17 18.01 -16.79
N ARG A 86 -8.00 17.91 -18.11
CA ARG A 86 -9.12 17.66 -19.03
C ARG A 86 -8.66 16.91 -20.27
N ALA A 87 -9.62 16.25 -20.92
CA ALA A 87 -9.44 15.62 -22.21
C ALA A 87 -10.24 16.38 -23.28
N GLU A 88 -9.60 16.71 -24.38
CA GLU A 88 -10.21 17.43 -25.51
C GLU A 88 -10.26 16.53 -26.74
N ARG A 89 -11.36 16.57 -27.48
CA ARG A 89 -11.46 15.88 -28.78
C ARG A 89 -10.42 16.42 -29.74
N MET A 90 -9.73 15.52 -30.43
CA MET A 90 -8.76 15.87 -31.47
C MET A 90 -9.42 15.85 -32.85
N GLU A 91 -9.03 16.79 -33.72
CA GLU A 91 -9.46 16.83 -35.12
C GLU A 91 -8.63 15.90 -36.01
N SER A 92 -7.39 15.63 -35.63
CA SER A 92 -6.46 14.75 -36.33
C SER A 92 -5.75 13.82 -35.35
N ALA A 93 -5.43 12.61 -35.79
CA ALA A 93 -4.64 11.66 -34.99
C ALA A 93 -3.26 12.25 -34.61
N PRO A 94 -2.72 11.91 -33.43
CA PRO A 94 -1.36 12.27 -33.04
C PRO A 94 -0.32 11.63 -33.98
N ARG A 95 0.87 12.24 -34.06
CA ARG A 95 1.96 11.86 -34.97
C ARG A 95 2.74 10.58 -34.57
N GLY A 96 2.11 9.66 -33.84
CA GLY A 96 2.79 8.49 -33.29
C GLY A 96 3.52 8.76 -31.98
N GLY A 97 4.18 7.73 -31.45
CA GLY A 97 4.90 7.76 -30.18
C GLY A 97 5.91 6.63 -30.09
N GLU A 98 6.01 6.00 -28.94
CA GLU A 98 6.82 4.79 -28.73
C GLU A 98 5.94 3.65 -28.20
N GLY A 99 6.23 2.42 -28.60
CA GLY A 99 5.50 1.22 -28.18
C GLY A 99 4.01 1.31 -28.52
N LEU A 100 3.14 1.07 -27.53
CA LEU A 100 1.69 1.15 -27.69
C LEU A 100 1.21 2.49 -28.27
N ALA A 101 1.88 3.60 -27.95
CA ALA A 101 1.49 4.89 -28.49
C ALA A 101 1.63 4.91 -30.02
N THR A 102 2.65 4.26 -30.59
CA THR A 102 2.80 4.13 -32.04
C THR A 102 1.66 3.36 -32.67
N VAL A 103 1.32 2.20 -32.09
CA VAL A 103 0.28 1.30 -32.60
C VAL A 103 -1.09 1.96 -32.52
N LEU A 104 -1.37 2.67 -31.42
CA LEU A 104 -2.68 3.23 -31.11
C LEU A 104 -2.90 4.66 -31.62
N ALA A 105 -1.87 5.35 -32.10
CA ALA A 105 -1.98 6.73 -32.56
C ALA A 105 -3.16 6.96 -33.54
N PRO A 106 -3.43 6.10 -34.54
CA PRO A 106 -4.55 6.29 -35.46
C PRO A 106 -5.94 6.23 -34.81
N GLU A 107 -6.06 5.63 -33.62
CA GLU A 107 -7.32 5.42 -32.91
C GLU A 107 -7.56 6.42 -31.78
N VAL A 108 -6.55 7.23 -31.45
CA VAL A 108 -6.67 8.25 -30.40
C VAL A 108 -7.55 9.38 -30.89
N SER A 109 -8.58 9.67 -30.10
CA SER A 109 -9.55 10.75 -30.34
C SER A 109 -9.49 11.86 -29.31
N TYR A 110 -8.59 11.76 -28.32
CA TYR A 110 -8.48 12.71 -27.22
C TYR A 110 -7.04 13.12 -26.95
N ARG A 111 -6.86 14.39 -26.59
CA ARG A 111 -5.62 14.94 -26.05
C ARG A 111 -5.80 15.29 -24.59
N LEU A 112 -4.82 14.91 -23.75
CA LEU A 112 -4.78 15.30 -22.34
C LEU A 112 -4.12 16.66 -22.18
N THR A 113 -4.71 17.53 -21.37
CA THR A 113 -4.15 18.83 -20.99
C THR A 113 -4.37 19.10 -19.50
N GLY A 114 -3.63 20.06 -18.94
CA GLY A 114 -3.72 20.44 -17.53
C GLY A 114 -2.43 20.16 -16.76
N ARG A 115 -2.57 19.77 -15.49
CA ARG A 115 -1.46 19.66 -14.52
C ARG A 115 -0.95 18.23 -14.32
N LEU A 116 -1.49 17.24 -15.01
CA LEU A 116 -0.93 15.88 -15.02
C LEU A 116 0.45 15.90 -15.68
N GLN A 117 1.39 15.13 -15.12
CA GLN A 117 2.75 15.02 -15.63
C GLN A 117 2.91 13.74 -16.44
N ALA A 118 3.72 13.77 -17.50
CA ALA A 118 4.09 12.52 -18.16
C ALA A 118 4.88 11.64 -17.19
N PRO A 119 4.47 10.38 -16.95
CA PRO A 119 5.28 9.44 -16.17
C PRO A 119 6.61 9.18 -16.86
N ALA A 120 7.65 8.90 -16.08
CA ALA A 120 9.00 8.59 -16.56
C ALA A 120 9.08 7.17 -17.14
N MET A 121 8.35 6.93 -18.24
CA MET A 121 8.35 5.68 -18.98
C MET A 121 8.29 5.93 -20.49
N PRO A 122 8.84 5.01 -21.30
CA PRO A 122 8.64 5.01 -22.75
C PRO A 122 7.16 5.02 -23.13
N GLY A 123 6.81 5.77 -24.19
CA GLY A 123 5.45 5.82 -24.71
C GLY A 123 4.44 6.56 -23.83
N ALA A 124 4.90 7.43 -22.91
CA ALA A 124 4.06 8.35 -22.13
C ALA A 124 3.73 9.67 -22.85
N THR A 125 4.50 10.00 -23.89
CA THR A 125 4.33 11.17 -24.75
C THR A 125 4.25 10.77 -26.21
N TRP A 126 3.59 11.62 -26.99
CA TRP A 126 3.61 11.59 -28.44
C TRP A 126 4.92 12.16 -28.99
N SER A 127 5.18 12.00 -30.30
CA SER A 127 6.39 12.54 -30.96
C SER A 127 6.50 14.07 -30.91
N ASP A 128 5.40 14.78 -30.69
CA ASP A 128 5.37 16.25 -30.50
C ASP A 128 5.50 16.66 -29.03
N LEU A 129 5.88 15.72 -28.15
CA LEU A 129 6.01 15.87 -26.70
C LEU A 129 4.69 16.12 -25.96
N SER A 130 3.55 16.10 -26.64
CA SER A 130 2.26 16.15 -25.96
C SER A 130 1.99 14.85 -25.20
N VAL A 131 1.22 14.94 -24.12
CA VAL A 131 1.03 13.83 -23.17
C VAL A 131 -0.02 12.86 -23.69
N CYS A 132 0.31 11.57 -23.75
CA CYS A 132 -0.66 10.49 -23.99
C CYS A 132 -1.05 9.75 -22.71
N VAL A 133 -0.15 9.76 -21.72
CA VAL A 133 -0.41 9.28 -20.36
C VAL A 133 -0.07 10.38 -19.36
N GLY A 134 -1.07 10.95 -18.70
CA GLY A 134 -0.89 11.90 -17.63
C GLY A 134 -0.95 11.21 -16.28
N ALA A 135 -0.03 11.50 -15.38
CA ALA A 135 0.05 10.90 -14.06
C ALA A 135 0.20 11.93 -12.95
N TYR A 136 -0.20 11.53 -11.75
CA TYR A 136 -0.05 12.24 -10.50
C TYR A 136 0.29 11.26 -9.38
N ARG A 137 1.22 11.67 -8.52
CA ARG A 137 1.54 10.99 -7.25
C ARG A 137 1.77 12.03 -6.17
N LEU A 138 1.39 11.72 -4.94
CA LEU A 138 1.54 12.63 -3.80
C LEU A 138 3.02 12.78 -3.38
N HIS A 139 3.74 11.66 -3.34
CA HIS A 139 5.17 11.58 -3.04
C HIS A 139 5.78 10.36 -3.75
N PRO A 140 7.11 10.23 -3.86
CA PRO A 140 7.75 9.14 -4.60
C PRO A 140 7.38 7.72 -4.13
N ALA A 141 7.08 7.55 -2.84
CA ALA A 141 6.67 6.27 -2.25
C ALA A 141 5.15 5.97 -2.36
N ALA A 142 4.34 6.88 -2.91
CA ALA A 142 2.90 6.66 -3.03
C ALA A 142 2.58 5.77 -4.24
N GLY A 143 1.35 5.28 -4.31
CA GLY A 143 0.80 4.78 -5.56
C GLY A 143 0.66 5.87 -6.64
N LEU A 144 0.04 5.49 -7.75
CA LEU A 144 -0.04 6.31 -8.95
C LEU A 144 -1.50 6.50 -9.38
N PHE A 145 -1.90 7.75 -9.55
CA PHE A 145 -3.08 8.12 -10.32
C PHE A 145 -2.64 8.39 -11.75
N ALA A 146 -3.20 7.70 -12.72
CA ALA A 146 -2.85 7.83 -14.13
C ALA A 146 -4.11 7.96 -14.99
N VAL A 147 -3.98 8.68 -16.09
CA VAL A 147 -5.00 8.91 -17.11
C VAL A 147 -4.32 8.71 -18.45
N THR A 148 -4.90 7.89 -19.33
CA THR A 148 -4.35 7.68 -20.67
C THR A 148 -5.40 7.97 -21.72
N CYS A 149 -5.02 8.59 -22.83
CA CYS A 149 -5.90 8.72 -24.00
C CYS A 149 -5.78 7.53 -24.98
N LEU A 150 -4.93 6.55 -24.67
CA LEU A 150 -4.76 5.32 -25.44
C LEU A 150 -6.00 4.41 -25.28
N PRO A 151 -6.67 4.00 -26.38
CA PRO A 151 -7.79 3.06 -26.32
C PRO A 151 -7.28 1.62 -26.15
N LEU A 152 -6.92 1.23 -24.93
CA LEU A 152 -6.27 -0.06 -24.62
C LEU A 152 -7.10 -1.31 -24.98
N TRP A 153 -8.40 -1.16 -25.27
CA TRP A 153 -9.28 -2.23 -25.75
C TRP A 153 -9.31 -2.34 -27.28
N SER A 154 -8.47 -1.59 -28.00
CA SER A 154 -8.40 -1.70 -29.46
C SER A 154 -8.02 -3.12 -29.88
N LEU A 155 -8.55 -3.56 -31.02
CA LEU A 155 -8.15 -4.80 -31.67
C LEU A 155 -6.66 -4.80 -32.03
N ALA A 156 -6.09 -3.65 -32.40
CA ALA A 156 -4.66 -3.53 -32.69
C ALA A 156 -3.79 -3.86 -31.47
N VAL A 157 -4.32 -3.67 -30.26
CA VAL A 157 -3.63 -4.03 -29.00
C VAL A 157 -3.74 -5.53 -28.72
N LEU A 158 -4.80 -6.19 -29.20
CA LEU A 158 -4.94 -7.66 -29.06
C LEU A 158 -3.94 -8.43 -29.90
N ASP A 159 -3.39 -7.82 -30.96
CA ASP A 159 -2.31 -8.40 -31.75
C ASP A 159 -0.93 -8.29 -31.03
N VAL A 160 -0.84 -7.44 -30.00
CA VAL A 160 0.39 -7.19 -29.22
C VAL A 160 0.17 -7.27 -27.70
N PRO A 161 -0.38 -8.38 -27.16
CA PRO A 161 -0.73 -8.48 -25.74
C PRO A 161 0.49 -8.38 -24.81
N ALA A 162 1.67 -8.82 -25.27
CA ALA A 162 2.91 -8.66 -24.52
C ALA A 162 3.33 -7.20 -24.36
N GLU A 163 3.10 -6.36 -25.37
CA GLU A 163 3.37 -4.92 -25.30
C GLU A 163 2.41 -4.24 -24.31
N LEU A 164 1.13 -4.62 -24.31
CA LEU A 164 0.16 -4.12 -23.34
C LEU A 164 0.54 -4.49 -21.90
N GLN A 165 0.90 -5.75 -21.66
CA GLN A 165 1.32 -6.21 -20.34
C GLN A 165 2.61 -5.53 -19.88
N SER A 166 3.59 -5.37 -20.79
CA SER A 166 4.83 -4.66 -20.50
C SER A 166 4.58 -3.18 -20.20
N TRP A 167 3.76 -2.52 -21.01
CA TRP A 167 3.38 -1.12 -20.81
C TRP A 167 2.67 -0.90 -19.47
N LEU A 168 1.70 -1.75 -19.12
CA LEU A 168 1.03 -1.68 -17.81
C LEU A 168 2.00 -1.99 -16.67
N GLY A 169 2.89 -2.97 -16.87
CA GLY A 169 3.96 -3.31 -15.93
C GLY A 169 4.89 -2.13 -15.64
N ASN A 170 5.25 -1.35 -16.67
CA ASN A 170 6.06 -0.14 -16.53
C ASN A 170 5.33 0.94 -15.71
N LEU A 171 4.02 1.14 -15.91
CA LEU A 171 3.23 2.03 -15.05
C LEU A 171 3.18 1.55 -13.60
N VAL A 172 2.96 0.25 -13.41
CA VAL A 172 2.94 -0.37 -12.08
C VAL A 172 4.31 -0.27 -11.39
N ALA A 173 5.41 -0.33 -12.13
CA ALA A 173 6.76 -0.17 -11.57
C ALA A 173 7.01 1.25 -11.04
N LEU A 174 6.23 2.25 -11.48
CA LEU A 174 6.29 3.62 -10.96
C LEU A 174 5.48 3.81 -9.67
N THR A 175 4.66 2.83 -9.29
CA THR A 175 4.00 2.84 -7.98
C THR A 175 5.04 2.59 -6.91
N GLY A 176 5.03 3.40 -5.85
CA GLY A 176 5.95 3.27 -4.74
C GLY A 176 5.91 1.86 -4.16
N GLU A 177 7.06 1.39 -3.69
CA GLU A 177 7.10 0.11 -3.02
C GLU A 177 6.60 0.27 -1.59
N THR A 178 5.80 -0.69 -1.13
CA THR A 178 5.57 -0.84 0.30
C THR A 178 6.92 -1.21 0.88
N GLN A 179 7.67 -0.20 1.36
CA GLN A 179 8.77 -0.46 2.25
C GLN A 179 8.10 -1.22 3.40
N ALA A 180 8.42 -2.51 3.55
CA ALA A 180 8.00 -3.24 4.73
C ALA A 180 8.36 -2.33 5.89
N ALA A 181 7.38 -1.94 6.71
CA ALA A 181 7.68 -1.31 7.98
C ALA A 181 8.84 -2.13 8.53
N PRO A 182 9.99 -1.51 8.90
CA PRO A 182 11.11 -2.28 9.38
C PRO A 182 10.51 -3.20 10.41
N THR A 183 10.49 -4.51 10.13
CA THR A 183 10.05 -5.51 11.10
C THR A 183 10.81 -5.07 12.33
N PRO A 184 10.16 -4.60 13.41
CA PRO A 184 10.90 -4.13 14.57
C PRO A 184 11.80 -5.30 14.85
N ALA A 185 13.10 -5.09 14.64
CA ALA A 185 14.05 -6.17 14.68
C ALA A 185 13.74 -6.81 16.02
N THR A 186 13.23 -8.04 16.00
CA THR A 186 12.96 -8.77 17.21
C THR A 186 14.37 -9.02 17.71
N ALA A 187 14.92 -8.03 18.43
CA ALA A 187 16.15 -8.15 19.13
C ALA A 187 15.87 -9.36 20.00
N SER A 188 16.48 -10.48 19.64
CA SER A 188 16.13 -11.76 20.22
C SER A 188 16.19 -11.58 21.72
N LEU A 189 15.04 -11.81 22.38
CA LEU A 189 14.93 -11.57 23.81
C LEU A 189 16.02 -12.37 24.49
N GLN A 190 16.93 -11.67 25.16
CA GLN A 190 18.00 -12.31 25.90
C GLN A 190 17.43 -12.96 27.17
N PRO A 191 18.12 -13.95 27.77
CA PRO A 191 17.71 -14.58 29.03
C PRO A 191 17.24 -13.61 30.13
N ASP A 192 17.89 -12.45 30.23
CA ASP A 192 17.54 -11.40 31.19
C ASP A 192 16.15 -10.81 30.95
N HIS A 193 15.70 -10.69 29.70
CA HIS A 193 14.37 -10.20 29.36
C HIS A 193 13.28 -11.16 29.84
N TYR A 194 13.47 -12.46 29.61
CA TYR A 194 12.57 -13.49 30.10
C TYR A 194 12.55 -13.53 31.63
N GLY A 195 13.71 -13.48 32.27
CA GLY A 195 13.81 -13.40 33.73
C GLY A 195 13.07 -12.19 34.30
N PHE A 196 13.18 -11.03 33.65
CA PHE A 196 12.49 -9.83 34.06
C PHE A 196 10.97 -9.88 33.82
N LEU A 197 10.52 -10.48 32.70
CA LEU A 197 9.10 -10.71 32.44
C LEU A 197 8.49 -11.68 33.47
N VAL A 198 9.19 -12.76 33.83
CA VAL A 198 8.75 -13.67 34.90
C VAL A 198 8.61 -12.93 36.23
N PHE A 199 9.54 -12.01 36.54
CA PHE A 199 9.42 -11.17 37.72
C PHE A 199 8.17 -10.27 37.68
N LEU A 200 7.93 -9.58 36.55
CA LEU A 200 6.73 -8.74 36.39
C LEU A 200 5.42 -9.54 36.39
N LEU A 201 5.46 -10.82 35.99
CA LEU A 201 4.31 -11.73 36.00
C LEU A 201 4.05 -12.38 37.37
N SER A 202 5.01 -12.27 38.30
CA SER A 202 4.90 -12.90 39.63
C SER A 202 3.84 -12.24 40.51
N ARG A 203 3.67 -10.93 40.37
CA ARG A 203 2.66 -10.13 41.07
C ARG A 203 2.38 -8.84 40.30
N PRO A 204 1.21 -8.22 40.47
CA PRO A 204 0.95 -6.91 39.88
C PRO A 204 1.84 -5.85 40.53
N PHE A 205 2.29 -4.88 39.73
CA PHE A 205 3.00 -3.69 40.16
C PHE A 205 2.25 -2.45 39.66
N THR A 206 2.26 -1.40 40.46
CA THR A 206 1.54 -0.15 40.17
C THR A 206 2.40 0.82 39.38
N ASP A 207 3.69 0.91 39.74
CA ASP A 207 4.64 1.83 39.12
C ASP A 207 6.07 1.28 39.14
N GLU A 208 6.98 2.03 38.52
CA GLU A 208 8.39 1.66 38.38
C GLU A 208 9.15 1.69 39.71
N GLU A 209 8.73 2.53 40.67
CA GLU A 209 9.37 2.60 41.99
C GLU A 209 9.09 1.33 42.79
N GLU A 210 7.86 0.82 42.71
CA GLU A 210 7.45 -0.44 43.32
C GLU A 210 8.21 -1.63 42.74
N VAL A 211 8.40 -1.65 41.41
CA VAL A 211 9.24 -2.66 40.71
C VAL A 211 10.66 -2.63 41.24
N VAL A 212 11.29 -1.44 41.34
CA VAL A 212 12.66 -1.29 41.83
C VAL A 212 12.80 -1.68 43.30
N ALA A 213 11.84 -1.30 44.14
CA ALA A 213 11.83 -1.67 45.56
C ALA A 213 11.72 -3.19 45.74
N ALA A 214 10.83 -3.82 44.97
CA ALA A 214 10.62 -5.26 45.00
C ALA A 214 11.83 -6.06 44.51
N LEU A 215 12.52 -5.57 43.47
CA LEU A 215 13.77 -6.18 42.99
C LEU A 215 14.87 -6.15 44.05
N ARG A 216 15.01 -5.03 44.78
CA ARG A 216 15.99 -4.93 45.89
C ARG A 216 15.72 -5.94 47.00
N SER A 217 14.44 -6.23 47.25
CA SER A 217 14.02 -7.21 48.26
C SER A 217 13.99 -8.66 47.76
N SER A 218 14.16 -8.90 46.46
CA SER A 218 14.00 -10.24 45.89
C SER A 218 15.25 -11.10 46.12
N PRO A 219 15.12 -12.29 46.76
CA PRO A 219 16.24 -13.22 46.86
C PRO A 219 16.51 -13.97 45.54
N VAL A 220 15.53 -14.00 44.64
CA VAL A 220 15.53 -14.78 43.39
C VAL A 220 16.02 -13.94 42.21
N PHE A 221 15.51 -12.72 42.06
CA PHE A 221 15.82 -11.85 40.92
C PHE A 221 16.89 -10.83 41.27
N ARG A 222 18.08 -10.98 40.69
CA ARG A 222 19.24 -10.10 40.95
C ARG A 222 19.51 -9.17 39.78
N PHE A 223 18.59 -8.23 39.54
CA PHE A 223 18.80 -7.14 38.59
C PHE A 223 19.25 -5.88 39.33
N SER A 224 20.27 -5.19 38.81
CA SER A 224 20.59 -3.84 39.30
C SER A 224 19.46 -2.87 38.93
N THR A 225 19.33 -1.75 39.65
CA THR A 225 18.29 -0.74 39.35
C THR A 225 18.43 -0.20 37.92
N GLU A 226 19.66 0.04 37.47
CA GLU A 226 19.95 0.51 36.10
C GLU A 226 19.57 -0.54 35.04
N LYS A 227 19.91 -1.80 35.28
CA LYS A 227 19.58 -2.91 34.37
C LYS A 227 18.07 -3.13 34.28
N ALA A 228 17.36 -3.03 35.40
CA ALA A 228 15.89 -3.14 35.43
C ALA A 228 15.23 -2.03 34.59
N ARG A 229 15.70 -0.79 34.71
CA ARG A 229 15.19 0.34 33.91
C ARG A 229 15.48 0.17 32.42
N ALA A 230 16.67 -0.32 32.07
CA ALA A 230 17.04 -0.63 30.69
C ALA A 230 16.13 -1.70 30.10
N LEU A 231 15.96 -2.84 30.81
CA LEU A 231 15.08 -3.94 30.38
C LEU A 231 13.63 -3.49 30.25
N LEU A 232 13.12 -2.68 31.18
CA LEU A 232 11.76 -2.14 31.10
C LEU A 232 11.57 -1.24 29.88
N THR A 233 12.58 -0.43 29.56
CA THR A 233 12.58 0.42 28.35
C THR A 233 12.60 -0.42 27.08
N GLU A 234 13.42 -1.46 27.04
CA GLU A 234 13.54 -2.39 25.91
C GLU A 234 12.25 -3.18 25.69
N LEU A 235 11.66 -3.73 26.75
CA LEU A 235 10.40 -4.46 26.69
C LEU A 235 9.21 -3.57 26.29
N ARG A 236 9.18 -2.31 26.75
CA ARG A 236 8.19 -1.31 26.31
C ARG A 236 8.33 -1.01 24.81
N LYS A 237 9.55 -0.84 24.32
CA LYS A 237 9.81 -0.63 22.88
C LYS A 237 9.35 -1.81 22.02
N GLN A 238 9.38 -3.02 22.58
CA GLN A 238 8.90 -4.23 21.92
C GLN A 238 7.40 -4.50 22.13
N GLY A 239 6.67 -3.64 22.84
CA GLY A 239 5.23 -3.80 23.08
C GLY A 239 4.87 -4.90 24.08
N LEU A 240 5.85 -5.47 24.79
CA LEU A 240 5.65 -6.58 25.74
C LEU A 240 5.21 -6.07 27.13
N VAL A 241 5.39 -4.79 27.40
CA VAL A 241 5.00 -4.17 28.68
C VAL A 241 4.34 -2.82 28.41
N LEU A 242 3.18 -2.59 29.03
CA LEU A 242 2.48 -1.31 29.08
C LEU A 242 2.68 -0.68 30.46
N GLY A 243 3.49 0.37 30.55
CA GLY A 243 3.91 0.92 31.84
C GLY A 243 4.80 -0.08 32.58
N VAL A 244 4.28 -0.75 33.62
CA VAL A 244 4.95 -1.85 34.32
C VAL A 244 4.21 -3.19 34.21
N THR A 245 3.11 -3.21 33.47
CA THR A 245 2.23 -4.38 33.36
C THR A 245 2.57 -5.16 32.09
N PRO A 246 2.90 -6.46 32.19
CA PRO A 246 3.08 -7.33 31.02
C PRO A 246 1.80 -7.44 30.18
N THR A 247 1.93 -7.45 28.86
CA THR A 247 0.81 -7.67 27.93
C THR A 247 0.46 -9.16 27.82
N ALA A 248 -0.68 -9.47 27.17
CA ALA A 248 -1.05 -10.85 26.85
C ALA A 248 0.03 -11.54 26.00
N ASP A 249 0.57 -10.81 25.01
CA ASP A 249 1.65 -11.30 24.15
C ASP A 249 2.91 -11.67 24.95
N ALA A 250 3.25 -10.87 25.98
CA ALA A 250 4.37 -11.17 26.86
C ALA A 250 4.14 -12.39 27.74
N TYR A 251 2.90 -12.61 28.18
CA TYR A 251 2.53 -13.81 28.91
C TYR A 251 2.67 -15.07 28.04
N ASP A 252 2.08 -15.06 26.85
CA ASP A 252 2.14 -16.19 25.92
C ASP A 252 3.58 -16.51 25.51
N LEU A 253 4.38 -15.47 25.28
CA LEU A 253 5.79 -15.58 24.95
C LEU A 253 6.61 -16.24 26.07
N VAL A 254 6.35 -15.90 27.34
CA VAL A 254 7.02 -16.56 28.48
C VAL A 254 6.54 -18.01 28.62
N MET A 255 5.26 -18.28 28.43
CA MET A 255 4.69 -19.63 28.55
C MET A 255 5.18 -20.60 27.46
N GLN A 256 5.59 -20.08 26.30
CA GLN A 256 6.22 -20.85 25.23
C GLN A 256 7.74 -20.99 25.39
N SER A 257 8.33 -20.36 26.41
CA SER A 257 9.76 -20.38 26.67
C SER A 257 10.17 -21.40 27.74
N PRO A 258 11.46 -21.74 27.86
CA PRO A 258 11.97 -22.55 28.97
C PRO A 258 11.70 -21.97 30.36
N TYR A 259 11.25 -20.71 30.46
CA TYR A 259 10.98 -20.02 31.72
C TYR A 259 9.55 -20.20 32.25
N ALA A 260 8.65 -20.82 31.48
CA ALA A 260 7.26 -21.06 31.88
C ALA A 260 7.10 -21.71 33.27
N PRO A 261 7.91 -22.72 33.67
CA PRO A 261 7.75 -23.35 34.99
C PRO A 261 7.94 -22.37 36.16
N TYR A 262 8.75 -21.32 35.99
CA TYR A 262 9.01 -20.34 37.06
C TYR A 262 7.81 -19.43 37.34
N VAL A 263 7.00 -19.13 36.33
CA VAL A 263 5.77 -18.32 36.52
C VAL A 263 4.78 -19.07 37.40
N SER A 264 4.59 -20.36 37.15
CA SER A 264 3.70 -21.22 37.94
C SER A 264 4.21 -21.39 39.38
N ALA A 265 5.51 -21.67 39.55
CA ALA A 265 6.10 -21.85 40.88
C ALA A 265 6.03 -20.59 41.76
N LEU A 266 6.19 -19.39 41.17
CA LEU A 266 6.12 -18.12 41.92
C LEU A 266 4.69 -17.77 42.34
N ARG A 267 3.68 -18.15 41.55
CA ARG A 267 2.27 -17.96 41.91
C ARG A 267 1.83 -18.88 43.04
N GLU A 268 2.31 -20.12 43.06
CA GLU A 268 2.04 -21.07 44.15
C GLU A 268 2.67 -20.62 45.48
N GLY A 269 3.91 -20.11 45.42
CA GLY A 269 4.63 -19.61 46.61
C GLY A 269 4.07 -18.31 47.20
N SER A 270 3.31 -17.53 46.42
CA SER A 270 2.69 -16.26 46.88
C SER A 270 1.28 -16.44 47.47
N SER A 271 0.75 -17.69 47.49
CA SER A 271 -0.56 -18.04 48.07
C SER A 271 -0.50 -18.60 49.49
N ARG A 272 0.68 -18.55 50.12
CA ARG A 272 0.92 -18.86 51.54
C ARG A 272 1.28 -17.59 52.29
#